data_AF-A0A0C1M7N4-F1
#
_entry.id   AF-A0A0C1M7N4-F1
#
_cell.length_a   1.000
_cell.length_b   1.000
_cell.length_c   1.000
_cell.angle_alpha   90.00
_cell.angle_beta   90.00
_cell.angle_gamma   90.00
#
_symmetry.space_group_name_H-M   'P 1'
#
loop_
_entity.id
_entity.type
_entity.pdbx_description
1 polymer ?
#
loop_
_entity_poly.entity_id
_entity_poly.type
_entity_poly.pdbx_seq_one_letter_code
_entity_poly.pdbx_strand_id
1 'polypeptide(L)'
;MVVNGKLYVRAANGQNSSWYKSAMKQGAGRIHLADQDYEVNFVKADDDDETKQAVSDEYKKKYAGSPYMPPMLEDGPVSATVQIEPK
;
A
#
# COMPACT_ATOMS: atom_id res chain seq x y z
N MET A 1 2.66 3.37 -4.56
CA MET A 1 3.85 3.36 -5.42
C MET A 1 3.71 2.27 -6.43
N VAL A 2 4.40 2.40 -7.57
CA VAL A 2 4.47 1.34 -8.56
C VAL A 2 5.79 0.60 -8.37
N VAL A 3 5.72 -0.71 -8.16
CA VAL A 3 6.89 -1.60 -8.05
C VAL A 3 6.68 -2.73 -9.05
N ASN A 4 7.64 -2.94 -9.96
CA ASN A 4 7.54 -3.96 -11.01
C ASN A 4 6.21 -3.92 -11.80
N GLY A 5 5.69 -2.71 -12.06
CA GLY A 5 4.42 -2.51 -12.79
C GLY A 5 3.15 -2.76 -11.97
N LYS A 6 3.27 -3.16 -10.70
CA LYS A 6 2.14 -3.37 -9.78
C LYS A 6 1.98 -2.16 -8.85
N LEU A 7 0.74 -1.79 -8.55
CA LEU A 7 0.43 -0.65 -7.68
C LEU A 7 0.30 -1.13 -6.23
N TYR A 8 0.99 -0.45 -5.31
CA TYR A 8 0.98 -0.73 -3.88
C TYR A 8 0.62 0.49 -3.04
N VAL A 9 -0.11 0.27 -1.96
CA VAL A 9 -0.40 1.27 -0.92
C VAL A 9 -0.16 0.66 0.46
N ARG A 10 0.24 1.48 1.42
CA ARG A 10 0.56 1.06 2.79
C ARG A 10 -0.25 1.83 3.81
N ALA A 11 -0.79 1.11 4.79
CA ALA A 11 -1.55 1.71 5.87
C ALA A 11 -0.62 2.21 6.98
N ALA A 12 -0.63 3.53 7.23
CA ALA A 12 0.25 4.15 8.23
C ALA A 12 0.00 3.67 9.67
N ASN A 13 -1.24 3.31 10.01
CA ASN A 13 -1.56 2.72 11.32
C ASN A 13 -1.51 1.17 11.28
N GLY A 14 -0.83 0.60 10.29
CA GLY A 14 -0.78 -0.84 10.05
C GLY A 14 -2.17 -1.45 9.82
N GLN A 15 -2.29 -2.72 10.20
CA GLN A 15 -3.51 -3.52 10.01
C GLN A 15 -4.70 -3.00 10.83
N ASN A 16 -4.46 -2.10 11.79
CA ASN A 16 -5.52 -1.47 12.58
C ASN A 16 -6.30 -0.41 11.82
N SER A 17 -5.77 0.08 10.69
CA SER A 17 -6.41 1.09 9.86
C SER A 17 -7.79 0.65 9.38
N SER A 18 -8.82 1.47 9.60
CA SER A 18 -10.20 1.16 9.21
C SER A 18 -10.34 0.88 7.72
N TRP A 19 -9.66 1.67 6.88
CA TRP A 19 -9.69 1.47 5.43
C TRP A 19 -9.02 0.16 5.01
N TYR A 20 -7.92 -0.24 5.66
CA TYR A 20 -7.23 -1.51 5.39
C TYR A 20 -8.15 -2.68 5.70
N LYS A 21 -8.81 -2.66 6.87
CA LYS A 21 -9.78 -3.68 7.26
C LYS A 21 -10.92 -3.77 6.25
N SER A 22 -11.45 -2.63 5.79
CA SER A 22 -12.49 -2.61 4.76
C SER A 22 -11.99 -3.16 3.42
N ALA A 23 -10.79 -2.76 2.98
CA ALA A 23 -10.19 -3.22 1.73
C ALA A 23 -9.96 -4.74 1.75
N MET A 24 -9.41 -5.29 2.83
CA MET A 24 -9.21 -6.74 2.99
C MET A 24 -10.52 -7.51 3.11
N LYS A 25 -11.56 -6.90 3.71
CA LYS A 25 -12.88 -7.53 3.86
C LYS A 25 -13.67 -7.56 2.55
N GLN A 26 -13.62 -6.47 1.79
CA GLN A 26 -14.38 -6.33 0.55
C GLN A 26 -13.64 -6.93 -0.65
N GLY A 27 -12.31 -6.84 -0.66
CA GLY A 27 -11.46 -7.32 -1.76
C GLY A 27 -11.58 -6.51 -3.06
N ALA A 28 -12.58 -5.63 -3.16
CA ALA A 28 -12.84 -4.77 -4.30
C ALA A 28 -13.20 -3.35 -3.83
N GLY A 29 -12.93 -2.37 -4.67
CA GLY A 29 -13.38 -1.01 -4.44
C GLY A 29 -13.02 -0.09 -5.59
N ARG A 30 -12.94 1.20 -5.29
CA ARG A 30 -12.74 2.26 -6.27
C ARG A 30 -11.64 3.20 -5.80
N ILE A 31 -10.71 3.51 -6.69
CA ILE A 31 -9.72 4.57 -6.48
C ILE A 31 -10.04 5.76 -7.37
N HIS A 32 -9.77 6.95 -6.86
CA HIS A 32 -9.90 8.19 -7.63
C HIS A 32 -8.50 8.71 -7.97
N LEU A 33 -8.22 8.90 -9.25
CA LEU A 33 -6.94 9.37 -9.75
C LEU A 33 -7.18 10.23 -11.00
N ALA A 34 -6.55 11.42 -11.06
CA ALA A 34 -6.63 12.32 -12.20
C ALA A 34 -8.08 12.62 -12.66
N ASP A 35 -8.97 12.93 -11.72
CA ASP A 35 -10.41 13.21 -11.95
C ASP A 35 -11.20 12.01 -12.51
N GLN A 36 -10.62 10.81 -12.47
CA GLN A 36 -11.23 9.57 -12.93
C GLN A 36 -11.33 8.54 -11.81
N ASP A 37 -12.42 7.80 -11.84
CA ASP A 37 -12.66 6.68 -10.95
C ASP A 37 -12.28 5.36 -11.64
N TYR A 38 -11.49 4.54 -10.95
CA TYR A 38 -11.10 3.21 -11.42
C TYR A 38 -11.61 2.15 -10.46
N GLU A 39 -12.31 1.15 -10.98
CA GLU A 39 -12.61 -0.07 -10.23
C GLU A 39 -11.34 -0.90 -10.08
N VAL A 40 -11.09 -1.35 -8.85
CA VAL A 40 -9.88 -2.09 -8.50
C VAL A 40 -10.20 -3.21 -7.53
N ASN A 41 -9.32 -4.20 -7.50
CA ASN A 41 -9.25 -5.21 -6.46
C ASN A 41 -8.14 -4.85 -5.47
N PHE A 42 -8.43 -5.04 -4.19
CA PHE A 42 -7.48 -4.89 -3.10
C PHE A 42 -7.04 -6.27 -2.63
N VAL A 43 -5.77 -6.57 -2.84
CA VAL A 43 -5.16 -7.84 -2.45
C VAL A 43 -4.10 -7.57 -1.41
N LYS A 44 -3.98 -8.44 -0.40
CA LYS A 44 -2.83 -8.35 0.51
C LYS A 44 -1.56 -8.51 -0.32
N ALA A 45 -0.60 -7.59 -0.17
CA ALA A 45 0.66 -7.74 -0.88
C ALA A 45 1.34 -9.06 -0.46
N ASP A 46 2.07 -9.66 -1.40
CA ASP A 46 2.82 -10.88 -1.14
C ASP A 46 3.69 -10.70 0.11
N ASP A 47 3.71 -11.71 0.96
CA ASP A 47 4.46 -11.68 2.22
C ASP A 47 5.96 -11.93 2.00
N ASP A 48 6.43 -11.90 0.74
CA ASP A 48 7.84 -12.05 0.41
C ASP A 48 8.65 -10.80 0.77
N ASP A 49 9.86 -11.02 1.25
CA ASP A 49 10.73 -9.95 1.76
C ASP A 49 11.21 -9.02 0.63
N GLU A 50 11.30 -9.51 -0.61
CA GLU A 50 11.76 -8.71 -1.75
C GLU A 50 10.74 -7.63 -2.12
N THR A 51 9.45 -7.99 -2.21
CA THR A 51 8.35 -7.04 -2.44
C THR A 51 8.25 -6.03 -1.30
N LYS A 52 8.31 -6.49 -0.05
CA LYS A 52 8.29 -5.60 1.13
C LYS A 52 9.43 -4.60 1.10
N GLN A 53 10.63 -5.05 0.75
CA GLN A 53 11.82 -4.22 0.66
C GLN A 53 11.69 -3.20 -0.49
N ALA A 54 11.30 -3.65 -1.68
CA ALA A 54 11.15 -2.79 -2.85
C ALA A 54 10.10 -1.69 -2.63
N VAL A 55 8.95 -2.03 -2.04
CA VAL A 55 7.92 -1.05 -1.65
C VAL A 55 8.46 -0.08 -0.59
N SER A 56 9.18 -0.58 0.42
CA SER A 56 9.79 0.26 1.44
C SER A 56 10.83 1.24 0.88
N ASP A 57 11.61 0.83 -0.12
CA ASP A 57 12.59 1.71 -0.75
C ASP A 57 11.93 2.80 -1.60
N GLU A 58 10.82 2.51 -2.26
CA GLU A 58 10.01 3.54 -2.92
C GLU A 58 9.38 4.52 -1.90
N TYR A 59 8.94 4.03 -0.72
CA TYR A 59 8.50 4.89 0.38
C TYR A 59 9.63 5.81 0.86
N LYS A 60 10.86 5.29 1.03
CA LYS A 60 12.03 6.09 1.41
C LYS A 60 12.31 7.19 0.41
N LYS A 61 12.25 6.90 -0.90
CA LYS A 61 12.46 7.90 -1.95
C LYS A 61 11.35 8.96 -1.94
N LYS A 62 10.09 8.53 -1.85
CA LYS A 62 8.92 9.44 -1.88
C LYS A 62 8.87 10.37 -0.66
N TYR A 63 9.28 9.90 0.51
CA TYR A 63 9.21 10.63 1.79
C TYR A 63 10.60 10.96 2.37
N ALA A 64 11.63 11.04 1.54
CA ALA A 64 12.99 11.34 1.99
C ALA A 64 13.02 12.64 2.82
N GLY A 65 13.50 12.56 4.06
CA GLY A 65 13.58 13.70 4.99
C GLY A 65 12.25 14.07 5.69
N SER A 66 11.16 13.34 5.44
CA SER A 66 9.88 13.58 6.10
C SER A 66 9.79 12.86 7.46
N PRO A 67 9.22 13.48 8.50
CA PRO A 67 8.97 12.82 9.79
C PRO A 67 7.98 11.65 9.68
N TYR A 68 7.23 11.55 8.58
CA TYR A 68 6.34 10.42 8.31
C TYR A 68 7.06 9.18 7.74
N MET A 69 8.33 9.30 7.33
CA MET A 69 9.08 8.19 6.76
C MET A 69 9.37 7.08 7.79
N PRO A 70 9.96 7.35 8.98
CA PRO A 70 10.29 6.30 9.94
C PRO A 70 9.11 5.38 10.32
N PRO A 71 7.92 5.89 10.70
CA PRO A 71 6.81 5.02 11.06
C PRO A 71 6.32 4.18 9.87
N MET A 72 6.42 4.68 8.64
CA MET A 72 5.99 3.91 7.46
C MET A 72 6.89 2.70 7.14
N LEU A 73 8.07 2.62 7.74
CA LEU A 73 9.02 1.52 7.55
C LEU A 73 8.99 0.49 8.68
N GLU A 74 8.17 0.70 9.71
CA GLU A 74 7.99 -0.25 10.80
C GLU A 74 7.18 -1.48 10.35
N ASP A 75 7.35 -2.60 11.06
CA ASP A 75 6.71 -3.89 10.74
C ASP A 75 5.18 -3.79 10.68
N GLY A 76 4.58 -2.95 11.53
CA GLY A 76 3.13 -2.71 11.55
C GLY A 76 2.62 -2.20 10.20
N PRO A 77 3.07 -1.04 9.72
CA PRO A 77 2.75 -0.54 8.40
C PRO A 77 3.22 -1.45 7.26
N VAL A 78 4.43 -2.01 7.32
CA VAL A 78 4.94 -2.93 6.29
C VAL A 78 4.01 -4.13 6.10
N SER A 79 3.54 -4.74 7.19
CA SER A 79 2.59 -5.87 7.16
C SER A 79 1.18 -5.49 6.68
N ALA A 80 0.89 -4.20 6.53
CA ALA A 80 -0.36 -3.65 6.01
C ALA A 80 -0.18 -3.05 4.61
N THR A 81 0.73 -3.62 3.83
CA THR A 81 0.89 -3.29 2.41
C THR A 81 -0.18 -4.02 1.60
N VAL A 82 -0.85 -3.28 0.73
CA VAL A 82 -1.94 -3.74 -0.13
C VAL A 82 -1.53 -3.52 -1.57
N GLN A 83 -1.64 -4.58 -2.37
CA GLN A 83 -1.57 -4.52 -3.82
C GLN A 83 -2.94 -4.10 -4.38
N ILE A 84 -2.91 -3.16 -5.32
CA ILE A 84 -4.08 -2.69 -6.04
C ILE A 84 -3.97 -3.22 -7.46
N GLU A 85 -4.99 -3.97 -7.87
CA GLU A 85 -5.08 -4.54 -9.21
C GLU A 85 -6.24 -3.88 -9.95
N PRO A 86 -6.06 -3.44 -11.21
CA PRO A 86 -7.20 -3.00 -12.02
C PRO A 86 -8.17 -4.16 -12.23
N LYS A 87 -9.46 -3.85 -12.24
CA LYS A 87 -10.52 -4.82 -12.57
C LYS A 87 -10.66 -5.01 -14.07
#